data_AF-A0A968WG04-F1
#
_entry.id   AF-A0A968WG04-F1
#
_cell.length_a   1.000
_cell.length_b   1.000
_cell.length_c   1.000
_cell.angle_alpha   90.00
_cell.angle_beta   90.00
_cell.angle_gamma   90.00
#
_symmetry.space_group_name_H-M   'P 1'
#
loop_
_entity.id
_entity.type
_entity.pdbx_description
1 polymer ?
#
loop_
_entity_poly.entity_id
_entity_poly.type
_entity_poly.pdbx_seq_one_letter_code
_entity_poly.pdbx_strand_id
1 'polypeptide(L)'
;MSLLPFVGTNHKLSGNVVNNFSLNVIGGYSQGTQKLEVGGAFNIDRGSVHGVQLAGVLNGAGETVKGIQVAGLVNANLDSMKGGQFAGLVNMDWRTATGFTGAGLVNFIHEDSRGVSMAGVGNFTLGSQRGPHFGGVFNFATKDMKIAQVAGAMNFALGETRGAQLGGALNIGIGNIKGVQLAGALNLAAGTVQGAQVSGVMNYATRVKGVQLGLVNIADSVRGVQLGFFSFAMKGYHALEVAAEDVFYLNLAFRTGTRSFYNIFTTGLRPNESDSSVWSFGYGVGTAPKIYRKLYLNVDVTANQIVKGNDVEALNLLNKLYLGFDYQVSKFFAITAGATLNVYVTENDYQNYPDIFTDYTPHFFQEKLTDNHLARLWWGAKVGVRFF
;
A
#
# COMPACT_ATOMS: atom_id res chain seq x y z
N MET A 1 1.29 -52.80 -16.92
CA MET A 1 0.71 -52.06 -18.06
C MET A 1 -0.79 -52.29 -18.03
N SER A 2 -1.59 -51.22 -18.11
CA SER A 2 -3.05 -51.29 -18.11
C SER A 2 -3.62 -50.45 -19.26
N LEU A 3 -4.54 -51.00 -20.04
CA LEU A 3 -5.18 -50.32 -21.17
C LEU A 3 -6.37 -49.48 -20.70
N LEU A 4 -7.12 -50.02 -19.72
CA LEU A 4 -8.26 -49.45 -19.00
C LEU A 4 -8.18 -49.92 -17.54
N PRO A 5 -8.87 -49.25 -16.58
CA PRO A 5 -9.06 -49.82 -15.26
C PRO A 5 -9.53 -51.28 -15.39
N PHE A 6 -8.89 -52.19 -14.66
CA PHE A 6 -9.19 -53.63 -14.68
C PHE A 6 -8.76 -54.43 -15.93
N VAL A 7 -8.21 -53.79 -16.97
CA VAL A 7 -7.66 -54.44 -18.17
C VAL A 7 -6.14 -54.22 -18.24
N GLY A 8 -5.41 -54.96 -17.43
CA GLY A 8 -3.95 -54.91 -17.34
C GLY A 8 -3.38 -56.02 -16.45
N THR A 9 -2.06 -56.05 -16.28
CA THR A 9 -1.34 -57.12 -15.54
C THR A 9 -1.86 -57.42 -14.13
N ASN A 10 -2.58 -56.49 -13.50
CA ASN A 10 -3.09 -56.63 -12.12
C ASN A 10 -4.62 -56.83 -12.03
N HIS A 11 -5.35 -56.90 -13.15
CA HIS A 11 -6.80 -57.16 -13.24
C HIS A 11 -7.65 -56.55 -12.10
N LYS A 12 -8.44 -57.35 -11.37
CA LYS A 12 -9.35 -56.93 -10.28
C LYS A 12 -8.64 -56.48 -9.00
N LEU A 13 -7.33 -56.73 -8.87
CA LEU A 13 -6.52 -56.35 -7.72
C LEU A 13 -5.81 -55.00 -7.91
N SER A 14 -5.95 -54.39 -9.08
CA SER A 14 -5.35 -53.09 -9.44
C SER A 14 -5.50 -52.04 -8.33
N GLY A 15 -6.69 -51.90 -7.74
CA GLY A 15 -6.95 -50.95 -6.65
C GLY A 15 -6.37 -51.28 -5.27
N ASN A 16 -5.63 -52.39 -5.11
CA ASN A 16 -4.98 -52.81 -3.86
C ASN A 16 -3.47 -53.05 -4.03
N VAL A 17 -2.90 -52.80 -5.21
CA VAL A 17 -1.49 -53.07 -5.51
C VAL A 17 -0.72 -51.76 -5.59
N VAL A 18 0.41 -51.70 -4.88
CA VAL A 18 1.40 -50.63 -4.99
C VAL A 18 2.37 -50.97 -6.11
N ASN A 19 2.48 -50.08 -7.10
CA ASN A 19 3.31 -50.30 -8.28
C ASN A 19 4.65 -49.55 -8.17
N ASN A 20 5.75 -50.17 -8.58
CA ASN A 20 7.00 -49.44 -8.78
C ASN A 20 6.96 -48.61 -10.06
N PHE A 21 6.45 -49.22 -11.14
CA PHE A 21 6.28 -48.62 -12.45
C PHE A 21 4.87 -48.89 -12.96
N SER A 22 4.13 -47.85 -13.34
CA SER A 22 2.77 -47.91 -13.85
C SER A 22 2.70 -47.19 -15.20
N LEU A 23 2.22 -47.89 -16.24
CA LEU A 23 2.01 -47.32 -17.57
C LEU A 23 0.57 -47.64 -17.99
N ASN A 24 -0.21 -46.57 -18.15
CA ASN A 24 -1.64 -46.63 -18.44
C ASN A 24 -1.93 -45.92 -19.76
N VAL A 25 -2.50 -46.66 -20.73
CA VAL A 25 -2.73 -46.10 -22.07
C VAL A 25 -3.86 -45.07 -22.06
N ILE A 26 -4.96 -45.36 -21.37
CA ILE A 26 -6.07 -44.40 -21.19
C ILE A 26 -6.14 -43.94 -19.74
N GLY A 27 -6.17 -44.88 -18.79
CA GLY A 27 -6.25 -44.48 -17.38
C GLY A 27 -5.83 -45.56 -16.40
N GLY A 28 -5.18 -45.12 -15.33
CA GLY A 28 -4.70 -45.93 -14.22
C GLY A 28 -5.58 -45.80 -12.99
N TYR A 29 -5.84 -46.92 -12.34
CA TYR A 29 -6.39 -46.96 -10.99
C TYR A 29 -5.56 -47.91 -10.14
N SER A 30 -4.90 -47.41 -9.10
CA SER A 30 -3.96 -48.19 -8.30
C SER A 30 -4.04 -47.87 -6.79
N GLN A 31 -3.40 -48.69 -5.95
CA GLN A 31 -3.31 -48.38 -4.52
C GLN A 31 -2.22 -47.33 -4.24
N GLY A 32 -1.23 -47.19 -5.11
CA GLY A 32 -0.16 -46.22 -4.97
C GLY A 32 1.03 -46.54 -5.87
N THR A 33 1.92 -45.58 -6.01
CA THR A 33 3.10 -45.65 -6.89
C THR A 33 4.38 -45.34 -6.12
N GLN A 34 5.50 -46.03 -6.40
CA GLN A 34 6.78 -45.84 -5.68
C GLN A 34 7.88 -45.13 -6.49
N LYS A 35 7.86 -45.21 -7.83
CA LYS A 35 8.89 -44.56 -8.67
C LYS A 35 8.31 -43.75 -9.81
N LEU A 36 7.55 -44.38 -10.70
CA LEU A 36 7.03 -43.72 -11.90
C LEU A 36 5.63 -44.24 -12.27
N GLU A 37 4.72 -43.32 -12.50
CA GLU A 37 3.43 -43.58 -13.12
C GLU A 37 3.16 -42.62 -14.27
N VAL A 38 2.74 -43.17 -15.40
CA VAL A 38 2.38 -42.42 -16.61
C VAL A 38 1.02 -42.89 -17.11
N GLY A 39 0.08 -41.96 -17.25
CA GLY A 39 -1.28 -42.20 -17.72
C GLY A 39 -1.65 -41.33 -18.92
N GLY A 40 -2.26 -41.91 -19.94
CA GLY A 40 -2.70 -41.15 -21.13
C GLY A 40 -3.70 -40.05 -20.80
N ALA A 41 -4.81 -40.39 -20.13
CA ALA A 41 -5.80 -39.43 -19.66
C ALA A 41 -5.71 -39.23 -18.14
N PHE A 42 -5.80 -40.28 -17.33
CA PHE A 42 -5.82 -40.13 -15.88
C PHE A 42 -4.98 -41.16 -15.12
N ASN A 43 -4.49 -40.79 -13.94
CA ASN A 43 -4.04 -41.73 -12.92
C ASN A 43 -4.74 -41.40 -11.61
N ILE A 44 -5.29 -42.42 -10.95
CA ILE A 44 -5.93 -42.27 -9.64
C ILE A 44 -5.34 -43.32 -8.71
N ASP A 45 -4.57 -42.85 -7.74
CA ASP A 45 -4.00 -43.66 -6.67
C ASP A 45 -4.82 -43.49 -5.40
N ARG A 46 -5.31 -44.59 -4.82
CA ARG A 46 -6.05 -44.53 -3.54
C ARG A 46 -5.18 -44.16 -2.35
N GLY A 47 -3.89 -44.48 -2.42
CA GLY A 47 -2.91 -44.24 -1.38
C GLY A 47 -1.85 -43.24 -1.80
N SER A 48 -0.65 -43.40 -1.25
CA SER A 48 0.46 -42.47 -1.44
C SER A 48 1.21 -42.69 -2.76
N VAL A 49 1.70 -41.58 -3.33
CA VAL A 49 2.57 -41.56 -4.51
C VAL A 49 3.97 -41.15 -4.08
N HIS A 50 4.98 -41.95 -4.40
CA HIS A 50 6.38 -41.60 -4.27
C HIS A 50 7.02 -41.59 -5.67
N GLY A 51 7.87 -40.61 -5.93
CA GLY A 51 8.54 -40.47 -7.23
C GLY A 51 7.79 -39.54 -8.18
N VAL A 52 7.46 -40.01 -9.39
CA VAL A 52 6.92 -39.18 -10.48
C VAL A 52 5.55 -39.70 -10.94
N GLN A 53 4.57 -38.83 -11.07
CA GLN A 53 3.24 -39.14 -11.61
C GLN A 53 2.86 -38.16 -12.74
N LEU A 54 2.61 -38.69 -13.94
CA LEU A 54 2.33 -37.93 -15.16
C LEU A 54 0.99 -38.35 -15.76
N ALA A 55 0.07 -37.40 -15.99
CA ALA A 55 -1.19 -37.66 -16.70
C ALA A 55 -1.51 -36.60 -17.75
N GLY A 56 -2.12 -37.01 -18.87
CA GLY A 56 -2.58 -36.05 -19.88
C GLY A 56 -3.73 -35.16 -19.42
N VAL A 57 -4.58 -35.61 -18.48
CA VAL A 57 -5.71 -34.84 -17.98
C VAL A 57 -5.66 -34.70 -16.45
N LEU A 58 -5.66 -35.82 -15.72
CA LEU A 58 -5.85 -35.82 -14.27
C LEU A 58 -4.89 -36.75 -13.53
N ASN A 59 -4.23 -36.24 -12.49
CA ASN A 59 -3.65 -37.06 -11.44
C ASN A 59 -4.45 -36.91 -10.15
N GLY A 60 -4.80 -38.03 -9.53
CA GLY A 60 -5.45 -38.09 -8.23
C GLY A 60 -4.64 -38.94 -7.24
N ALA A 61 -4.47 -38.45 -6.01
CA ALA A 61 -3.92 -39.25 -4.91
C ALA A 61 -4.82 -39.14 -3.67
N GLY A 62 -5.19 -40.28 -3.09
CA GLY A 62 -5.98 -40.34 -1.86
C GLY A 62 -5.17 -40.00 -0.61
N GLU A 63 -3.85 -40.10 -0.68
CA GLU A 63 -2.93 -39.73 0.41
C GLU A 63 -1.82 -38.80 -0.07
N THR A 64 -0.66 -38.83 0.60
CA THR A 64 0.45 -37.91 0.34
C THR A 64 1.16 -38.23 -0.98
N VAL A 65 1.44 -37.19 -1.76
CA VAL A 65 2.37 -37.24 -2.90
C VAL A 65 3.74 -36.71 -2.48
N LYS A 66 4.78 -37.55 -2.56
CA LYS A 66 6.18 -37.19 -2.30
C LYS A 66 6.99 -37.32 -3.59
N GLY A 67 7.19 -36.21 -4.28
CA GLY A 67 7.97 -36.15 -5.52
C GLY A 67 7.43 -35.15 -6.53
N ILE A 68 7.27 -35.56 -7.80
CA ILE A 68 6.82 -34.71 -8.90
C ILE A 68 5.47 -35.21 -9.42
N GLN A 69 4.49 -34.31 -9.53
CA GLN A 69 3.17 -34.60 -10.07
C GLN A 69 2.83 -33.61 -11.19
N VAL A 70 2.58 -34.12 -12.40
CA VAL A 70 2.30 -33.27 -13.58
C VAL A 70 1.03 -33.76 -14.28
N ALA A 71 0.04 -32.90 -14.40
CA ALA A 71 -1.18 -33.18 -15.14
C ALA A 71 -1.45 -32.11 -16.20
N GLY A 72 -2.01 -32.51 -17.34
CA GLY A 72 -2.42 -31.56 -18.37
C GLY A 72 -3.49 -30.59 -17.88
N LEU A 73 -4.46 -31.04 -17.06
CA LEU A 73 -5.50 -30.15 -16.51
C LEU A 73 -5.48 -30.06 -14.99
N VAL A 74 -5.55 -31.20 -14.26
CA VAL A 74 -5.82 -31.19 -12.81
C VAL A 74 -4.92 -32.15 -12.05
N ASN A 75 -4.30 -31.66 -10.98
CA ASN A 75 -3.80 -32.53 -9.91
C ASN A 75 -4.69 -32.36 -8.66
N ALA A 76 -5.12 -33.47 -8.07
CA ALA A 76 -5.98 -33.46 -6.88
C ALA A 76 -5.48 -34.47 -5.82
N ASN A 77 -5.03 -33.96 -4.68
CA ASN A 77 -4.56 -34.77 -3.55
C ASN A 77 -5.48 -34.57 -2.34
N LEU A 78 -6.05 -35.66 -1.83
CA LEU A 78 -6.92 -35.63 -0.63
C LEU A 78 -6.14 -35.45 0.69
N ASP A 79 -4.81 -35.52 0.64
CA ASP A 79 -3.92 -35.24 1.76
C ASP A 79 -2.92 -34.14 1.38
N SER A 80 -1.64 -34.46 1.25
CA SER A 80 -0.57 -33.47 1.19
C SER A 80 0.36 -33.67 0.00
N MET A 81 0.87 -32.56 -0.54
CA MET A 81 1.92 -32.53 -1.56
C MET A 81 3.27 -32.19 -0.92
N LYS A 82 4.31 -32.99 -1.18
CA LYS A 82 5.71 -32.69 -0.83
C LYS A 82 6.62 -32.84 -2.05
N GLY A 83 7.09 -31.74 -2.63
CA GLY A 83 7.94 -31.73 -3.83
C GLY A 83 7.49 -30.70 -4.88
N GLY A 84 7.25 -31.11 -6.12
CA GLY A 84 6.78 -30.25 -7.21
C GLY A 84 5.45 -30.71 -7.83
N GLN A 85 4.48 -29.82 -7.96
CA GLN A 85 3.17 -30.12 -8.55
C GLN A 85 2.82 -29.11 -9.64
N PHE A 86 2.46 -29.59 -10.83
CA PHE A 86 2.24 -28.77 -12.01
C PHE A 86 0.96 -29.18 -12.75
N ALA A 87 0.04 -28.24 -12.96
CA ALA A 87 -1.21 -28.48 -13.68
C ALA A 87 -1.46 -27.39 -14.72
N GLY A 88 -2.02 -27.75 -15.88
CA GLY A 88 -2.43 -26.75 -16.86
C GLY A 88 -3.59 -25.87 -16.38
N LEU A 89 -4.46 -26.36 -15.48
CA LEU A 89 -5.55 -25.57 -14.91
C LEU A 89 -5.47 -25.48 -13.38
N VAL A 90 -5.57 -26.60 -12.67
CA VAL A 90 -5.80 -26.58 -11.21
C VAL A 90 -4.93 -27.58 -10.47
N ASN A 91 -4.27 -27.11 -9.40
CA ASN A 91 -3.76 -27.97 -8.34
C ASN A 91 -4.67 -27.85 -7.11
N MET A 92 -5.04 -28.97 -6.51
CA MET A 92 -5.84 -29.05 -5.30
C MET A 92 -5.17 -29.97 -4.27
N ASP A 93 -4.83 -29.42 -3.10
CA ASP A 93 -4.33 -30.18 -1.96
C ASP A 93 -5.23 -29.93 -0.74
N TRP A 94 -5.86 -30.98 -0.23
CA TRP A 94 -6.83 -30.85 0.88
C TRP A 94 -6.18 -30.67 2.26
N ARG A 95 -4.87 -30.91 2.39
CA ARG A 95 -4.12 -30.57 3.58
C ARG A 95 -3.01 -29.59 3.24
N THR A 96 -1.78 -30.06 3.15
CA THR A 96 -0.61 -29.18 3.05
C THR A 96 0.10 -29.32 1.73
N ALA A 97 0.64 -28.22 1.20
CA ALA A 97 1.55 -28.24 0.07
C ALA A 97 2.93 -27.74 0.52
N THR A 98 3.97 -28.55 0.35
CA THR A 98 5.35 -28.21 0.68
C THR A 98 6.23 -28.34 -0.54
N GLY A 99 6.89 -27.26 -0.96
CA GLY A 99 7.74 -27.24 -2.16
C GLY A 99 7.25 -26.26 -3.21
N PHE A 100 7.04 -26.71 -4.45
CA PHE A 100 6.62 -25.87 -5.58
C PHE A 100 5.25 -26.31 -6.10
N THR A 101 4.30 -25.38 -6.19
CA THR A 101 2.98 -25.59 -6.82
C THR A 101 2.79 -24.61 -7.98
N GLY A 102 2.48 -25.11 -9.17
CA GLY A 102 2.32 -24.33 -10.39
C GLY A 102 1.05 -24.70 -11.14
N ALA A 103 0.14 -23.75 -11.34
CA ALA A 103 -1.11 -23.96 -12.06
C ALA A 103 -1.36 -22.89 -13.11
N GLY A 104 -1.92 -23.26 -14.27
CA GLY A 104 -2.31 -22.26 -15.26
C GLY A 104 -3.47 -21.37 -14.80
N LEU A 105 -4.37 -21.86 -13.94
CA LEU A 105 -5.43 -21.05 -13.34
C LEU A 105 -5.27 -20.90 -11.83
N VAL A 106 -5.42 -21.99 -11.07
CA VAL A 106 -5.59 -21.90 -9.61
C VAL A 106 -4.79 -22.97 -8.86
N ASN A 107 -4.08 -22.56 -7.82
CA ASN A 107 -3.66 -23.46 -6.75
C ASN A 107 -4.61 -23.31 -5.56
N PHE A 108 -5.18 -24.41 -5.09
CA PHE A 108 -6.02 -24.47 -3.90
C PHE A 108 -5.38 -25.37 -2.84
N ILE A 109 -5.06 -24.80 -1.68
CA ILE A 109 -4.46 -25.49 -0.54
C ILE A 109 -5.35 -25.25 0.66
N HIS A 110 -5.97 -26.30 1.20
CA HIS A 110 -6.97 -26.11 2.27
C HIS A 110 -6.33 -25.83 3.65
N GLU A 111 -5.21 -26.46 4.00
CA GLU A 111 -4.48 -26.13 5.23
C GLU A 111 -3.29 -25.20 4.92
N ASP A 112 -2.06 -25.64 5.18
CA ASP A 112 -0.87 -24.80 5.11
C ASP A 112 -0.11 -24.95 3.78
N SER A 113 0.37 -23.83 3.24
CA SER A 113 1.37 -23.79 2.17
C SER A 113 2.75 -23.53 2.75
N ARG A 114 3.75 -24.31 2.36
CA ARG A 114 5.16 -24.19 2.76
C ARG A 114 6.07 -24.26 1.53
N GLY A 115 6.12 -23.18 0.77
CA GLY A 115 7.00 -23.06 -0.39
C GLY A 115 6.48 -22.07 -1.42
N VAL A 116 6.84 -22.27 -2.68
CA VAL A 116 6.46 -21.35 -3.76
C VAL A 116 5.15 -21.82 -4.38
N SER A 117 4.21 -20.89 -4.55
CA SER A 117 2.95 -21.14 -5.26
C SER A 117 2.77 -20.14 -6.39
N MET A 118 2.52 -20.63 -7.60
CA MET A 118 2.36 -19.80 -8.81
C MET A 118 1.10 -20.19 -9.56
N ALA A 119 0.22 -19.23 -9.80
CA ALA A 119 -1.05 -19.46 -10.48
C ALA A 119 -1.36 -18.33 -11.47
N GLY A 120 -1.83 -18.67 -12.67
CA GLY A 120 -2.18 -17.67 -13.68
C GLY A 120 -3.38 -16.80 -13.28
N VAL A 121 -4.32 -17.31 -12.48
CA VAL A 121 -5.41 -16.51 -11.88
C VAL A 121 -5.13 -16.23 -10.42
N GLY A 122 -4.98 -17.26 -9.58
CA GLY A 122 -4.70 -16.99 -8.17
C GLY A 122 -4.47 -18.20 -7.28
N ASN A 123 -3.91 -17.92 -6.10
CA ASN A 123 -3.62 -18.92 -5.08
C ASN A 123 -4.57 -18.75 -3.89
N PHE A 124 -5.24 -19.83 -3.49
CA PHE A 124 -6.07 -19.90 -2.30
C PHE A 124 -5.41 -20.77 -1.24
N THR A 125 -5.18 -20.22 -0.04
CA THR A 125 -4.74 -21.01 1.12
C THR A 125 -5.67 -20.76 2.30
N LEU A 126 -6.43 -21.78 2.72
CA LEU A 126 -7.35 -21.65 3.88
C LEU A 126 -6.66 -21.92 5.24
N GLY A 127 -5.33 -21.99 5.23
CA GLY A 127 -4.47 -21.95 6.41
C GLY A 127 -3.32 -20.96 6.27
N SER A 128 -2.15 -21.33 6.78
CA SER A 128 -0.99 -20.45 6.88
C SER A 128 -0.15 -20.51 5.59
N GLN A 129 0.41 -19.37 5.18
CA GLN A 129 1.33 -19.31 4.04
C GLN A 129 2.76 -19.04 4.50
N ARG A 130 3.67 -19.96 4.16
CA ARG A 130 5.11 -19.90 4.44
C ARG A 130 5.90 -20.17 3.17
N GLY A 131 5.87 -19.21 2.25
CA GLY A 131 6.71 -19.16 1.07
C GLY A 131 6.04 -18.26 0.00
N PRO A 132 6.78 -17.74 -0.99
CA PRO A 132 6.24 -16.75 -1.93
C PRO A 132 5.03 -17.25 -2.71
N HIS A 133 3.96 -16.44 -2.79
CA HIS A 133 2.77 -16.74 -3.60
C HIS A 133 2.62 -15.69 -4.71
N PHE A 134 2.54 -16.16 -5.97
CA PHE A 134 2.43 -15.35 -7.17
C PHE A 134 1.11 -15.68 -7.89
N GLY A 135 0.20 -14.71 -7.97
CA GLY A 135 -1.09 -14.85 -8.65
C GLY A 135 -1.20 -13.84 -9.78
N GLY A 136 -1.71 -14.23 -10.95
CA GLY A 136 -1.94 -13.24 -12.02
C GLY A 136 -3.00 -12.20 -11.66
N VAL A 137 -4.03 -12.59 -10.90
CA VAL A 137 -5.10 -11.70 -10.44
C VAL A 137 -5.08 -11.54 -8.93
N PHE A 138 -5.10 -12.64 -8.17
CA PHE A 138 -5.19 -12.55 -6.70
C PHE A 138 -4.40 -13.59 -5.91
N ASN A 139 -4.13 -13.27 -4.65
CA ASN A 139 -3.75 -14.24 -3.62
C ASN A 139 -4.66 -14.09 -2.39
N PHE A 140 -5.06 -15.21 -1.79
CA PHE A 140 -5.95 -15.24 -0.63
C PHE A 140 -5.41 -16.15 0.46
N ALA A 141 -5.33 -15.64 1.69
CA ALA A 141 -4.95 -16.41 2.89
C ALA A 141 -5.89 -16.12 4.07
N THR A 142 -6.35 -17.16 4.78
CA THR A 142 -7.24 -17.00 5.95
C THR A 142 -6.50 -16.95 7.29
N LYS A 143 -5.27 -17.47 7.37
CA LYS A 143 -4.44 -17.42 8.59
C LYS A 143 -3.16 -16.64 8.33
N ASP A 144 -2.15 -16.89 9.17
CA ASP A 144 -0.90 -16.15 9.15
C ASP A 144 -0.11 -16.36 7.86
N MET A 145 0.43 -15.27 7.37
CA MET A 145 1.34 -15.23 6.23
C MET A 145 2.70 -14.75 6.70
N LYS A 146 3.76 -15.48 6.34
CA LYS A 146 5.13 -15.14 6.75
C LYS A 146 6.06 -15.07 5.56
N ILE A 147 5.86 -14.11 4.63
CA ILE A 147 6.69 -13.79 3.44
C ILE A 147 5.96 -12.85 2.44
N ALA A 148 6.40 -12.83 1.17
CA ALA A 148 5.88 -12.03 0.06
C ALA A 148 4.66 -12.67 -0.66
N GLN A 149 3.60 -11.89 -0.85
CA GLN A 149 2.52 -12.15 -1.81
C GLN A 149 2.61 -11.14 -2.96
N VAL A 150 2.51 -11.63 -4.20
CA VAL A 150 2.51 -10.79 -5.40
C VAL A 150 1.30 -11.14 -6.25
N ALA A 151 0.45 -10.16 -6.52
CA ALA A 151 -0.76 -10.33 -7.32
C ALA A 151 -0.91 -9.19 -8.33
N GLY A 152 -1.33 -9.51 -9.56
CA GLY A 152 -1.58 -8.49 -10.58
C GLY A 152 -2.76 -7.56 -10.26
N ALA A 153 -3.73 -7.97 -9.44
CA ALA A 153 -4.81 -7.10 -8.97
C ALA A 153 -4.83 -6.98 -7.43
N MET A 154 -5.08 -8.08 -6.70
CA MET A 154 -5.34 -7.99 -5.26
C MET A 154 -4.68 -9.06 -4.38
N ASN A 155 -4.20 -8.66 -3.20
CA ASN A 155 -3.84 -9.59 -2.14
C ASN A 155 -4.77 -9.45 -0.93
N PHE A 156 -5.20 -10.57 -0.36
CA PHE A 156 -6.09 -10.60 0.79
C PHE A 156 -5.55 -11.51 1.90
N ALA A 157 -5.45 -10.98 3.11
CA ALA A 157 -4.95 -11.67 4.30
C ALA A 157 -5.86 -11.43 5.51
N LEU A 158 -6.46 -12.50 6.05
CA LEU A 158 -7.25 -12.39 7.29
C LEU A 158 -6.35 -12.42 8.56
N GLY A 159 -5.29 -13.23 8.56
CA GLY A 159 -4.38 -13.42 9.70
C GLY A 159 -3.27 -12.37 9.79
N GLU A 160 -2.24 -12.66 10.60
CA GLU A 160 -1.05 -11.80 10.67
C GLU A 160 -0.21 -11.91 9.40
N THR A 161 0.18 -10.77 8.83
CA THR A 161 1.12 -10.73 7.70
C THR A 161 2.50 -10.29 8.18
N ARG A 162 3.52 -11.11 7.97
CA ARG A 162 4.93 -10.78 8.22
C ARG A 162 5.71 -10.90 6.92
N GLY A 163 5.97 -9.77 6.26
CA GLY A 163 6.61 -9.77 4.94
C GLY A 163 6.08 -8.67 4.04
N ALA A 164 5.92 -8.96 2.75
CA ALA A 164 5.53 -7.98 1.74
C ALA A 164 4.22 -8.37 1.03
N GLN A 165 3.34 -7.41 0.78
CA GLN A 165 2.17 -7.61 -0.09
C GLN A 165 2.26 -6.63 -1.25
N LEU A 166 2.36 -7.15 -2.48
CA LEU A 166 2.50 -6.38 -3.70
C LEU A 166 1.28 -6.67 -4.59
N GLY A 167 0.32 -5.75 -4.61
CA GLY A 167 -0.91 -5.86 -5.38
C GLY A 167 -0.93 -4.82 -6.49
N GLY A 168 -1.31 -5.17 -7.71
CA GLY A 168 -1.40 -4.16 -8.77
C GLY A 168 -2.45 -3.08 -8.49
N ALA A 169 -3.54 -3.41 -7.79
CA ALA A 169 -4.57 -2.46 -7.40
C ALA A 169 -4.77 -2.38 -5.88
N LEU A 170 -4.96 -3.52 -5.21
CA LEU A 170 -5.46 -3.56 -3.83
C LEU A 170 -4.63 -4.51 -2.94
N ASN A 171 -4.31 -4.10 -1.73
CA ASN A 171 -3.94 -5.02 -0.66
C ASN A 171 -4.88 -4.85 0.53
N ILE A 172 -5.41 -5.94 1.04
CA ILE A 172 -6.30 -5.96 2.20
C ILE A 172 -5.70 -6.88 3.26
N GLY A 173 -5.48 -6.34 4.47
CA GLY A 173 -5.05 -7.10 5.64
C GLY A 173 -5.96 -6.83 6.83
N ILE A 174 -6.60 -7.87 7.36
CA ILE A 174 -7.45 -7.72 8.55
C ILE A 174 -6.61 -7.80 9.82
N GLY A 175 -5.65 -8.73 9.89
CA GLY A 175 -4.73 -8.87 11.01
C GLY A 175 -3.64 -7.80 11.05
N ASN A 176 -2.67 -8.00 11.96
CA ASN A 176 -1.51 -7.13 12.05
C ASN A 176 -0.56 -7.38 10.88
N ILE A 177 0.00 -6.31 10.33
CA ILE A 177 0.99 -6.36 9.26
C ILE A 177 2.32 -5.89 9.82
N LYS A 178 3.36 -6.72 9.70
CA LYS A 178 4.74 -6.38 9.98
C LYS A 178 5.55 -6.50 8.70
N GLY A 179 5.78 -5.36 8.03
CA GLY A 179 6.52 -5.29 6.77
C GLY A 179 5.94 -4.24 5.81
N VAL A 180 5.88 -4.56 4.53
CA VAL A 180 5.58 -3.60 3.46
C VAL A 180 4.29 -3.98 2.72
N GLN A 181 3.41 -3.01 2.50
CA GLN A 181 2.31 -3.13 1.54
C GLN A 181 2.53 -2.14 0.40
N LEU A 182 2.50 -2.63 -0.84
CA LEU A 182 2.59 -1.83 -2.06
C LEU A 182 1.39 -2.14 -2.95
N ALA A 183 0.59 -1.13 -3.22
CA ALA A 183 -0.59 -1.23 -4.07
C ALA A 183 -0.60 -0.13 -5.13
N GLY A 184 -1.10 -0.40 -6.34
CA GLY A 184 -1.31 0.68 -7.32
C GLY A 184 -2.38 1.67 -6.87
N ALA A 185 -3.46 1.20 -6.23
CA ALA A 185 -4.55 2.07 -5.78
C ALA A 185 -4.66 2.14 -4.25
N LEU A 186 -5.03 1.05 -3.57
CA LEU A 186 -5.39 1.08 -2.15
C LEU A 186 -4.66 0.03 -1.31
N ASN A 187 -4.13 0.45 -0.16
CA ASN A 187 -3.78 -0.46 0.93
C ASN A 187 -4.75 -0.27 2.09
N LEU A 188 -5.42 -1.34 2.51
CA LEU A 188 -6.37 -1.34 3.62
C LEU A 188 -5.88 -2.30 4.72
N ALA A 189 -5.70 -1.78 5.94
CA ALA A 189 -5.28 -2.55 7.10
C ALA A 189 -6.23 -2.32 8.29
N ALA A 190 -7.03 -3.32 8.66
CA ALA A 190 -7.88 -3.20 9.86
C ALA A 190 -7.05 -3.29 11.16
N GLY A 191 -5.88 -3.94 11.11
CA GLY A 191 -4.97 -4.11 12.23
C GLY A 191 -3.92 -3.00 12.39
N THR A 192 -2.82 -3.36 13.05
CA THR A 192 -1.64 -2.49 13.18
C THR A 192 -0.66 -2.77 12.05
N VAL A 193 -0.20 -1.73 11.36
CA VAL A 193 0.90 -1.80 10.40
C VAL A 193 2.19 -1.35 11.06
N GLN A 194 3.17 -2.25 11.13
CA GLN A 194 4.54 -1.99 11.59
C GLN A 194 5.47 -2.09 10.38
N GLY A 195 5.76 -0.96 9.74
CA GLY A 195 6.53 -0.92 8.50
C GLY A 195 6.02 0.18 7.55
N ALA A 196 5.84 -0.14 6.27
CA ALA A 196 5.49 0.84 5.24
C ALA A 196 4.24 0.45 4.45
N GLN A 197 3.37 1.41 4.17
CA GLN A 197 2.30 1.28 3.17
C GLN A 197 2.52 2.31 2.06
N VAL A 198 2.57 1.85 0.82
CA VAL A 198 2.75 2.69 -0.37
C VAL A 198 1.62 2.41 -1.35
N SER A 199 0.86 3.43 -1.68
CA SER A 199 -0.29 3.34 -2.59
C SER A 199 -0.34 4.53 -3.54
N GLY A 200 -0.77 4.33 -4.78
CA GLY A 200 -0.99 5.46 -5.69
C GLY A 200 -2.14 6.37 -5.25
N VAL A 201 -3.17 5.85 -4.57
CA VAL A 201 -4.35 6.62 -4.17
C VAL A 201 -4.47 6.73 -2.66
N MET A 202 -4.70 5.63 -1.95
CA MET A 202 -5.02 5.69 -0.52
C MET A 202 -4.39 4.59 0.33
N ASN A 203 -3.86 4.97 1.48
CA ASN A 203 -3.54 4.05 2.57
C ASN A 203 -4.51 4.26 3.73
N TYR A 204 -5.09 3.17 4.23
CA TYR A 204 -5.86 3.13 5.46
C TYR A 204 -5.27 2.11 6.44
N ALA A 205 -5.09 2.52 7.70
CA ALA A 205 -4.72 1.60 8.78
C ALA A 205 -5.27 2.04 10.13
N THR A 206 -5.75 1.13 10.98
CA THR A 206 -6.15 1.52 12.35
C THR A 206 -4.96 2.07 13.14
N ARG A 207 -3.80 1.39 13.09
CA ARG A 207 -2.59 1.87 13.77
C ARG A 207 -1.39 1.75 12.85
N VAL A 208 -0.57 2.79 12.79
CA VAL A 208 0.67 2.81 11.99
C VAL A 208 1.86 3.03 12.91
N LYS A 209 2.86 2.16 12.80
CA LYS A 209 4.20 2.34 13.36
C LYS A 209 5.20 2.29 12.21
N GLY A 210 5.44 3.43 11.57
CA GLY A 210 6.27 3.53 10.37
C GLY A 210 5.76 4.58 9.40
N VAL A 211 5.74 4.25 8.10
CA VAL A 211 5.50 5.23 7.03
C VAL A 211 4.25 4.86 6.21
N GLN A 212 3.43 5.85 5.88
CA GLN A 212 2.44 5.76 4.81
C GLN A 212 2.82 6.73 3.69
N LEU A 213 2.72 6.30 2.43
CA LEU A 213 2.94 7.12 1.25
C LEU A 213 1.81 6.91 0.26
N GLY A 214 1.05 7.95 -0.03
CA GLY A 214 -0.06 7.93 -0.99
C GLY A 214 -0.73 9.30 -1.07
N LEU A 215 -1.60 9.51 -2.04
CA LEU A 215 -2.32 10.80 -2.14
C LEU A 215 -3.12 11.08 -0.87
N VAL A 216 -3.79 10.05 -0.35
CA VAL A 216 -4.58 10.11 0.89
C VAL A 216 -4.08 9.08 1.90
N ASN A 217 -3.73 9.51 3.10
CA ASN A 217 -3.33 8.61 4.19
C ASN A 217 -4.25 8.81 5.40
N ILE A 218 -4.93 7.76 5.82
CA ILE A 218 -5.88 7.80 6.93
C ILE A 218 -5.49 6.76 7.97
N ALA A 219 -5.46 7.16 9.24
CA ALA A 219 -5.29 6.24 10.35
C ALA A 219 -5.96 6.72 11.64
N ASP A 220 -6.21 5.82 12.61
CA ASP A 220 -6.62 6.24 13.96
C ASP A 220 -5.42 6.80 14.74
N SER A 221 -4.30 6.08 14.75
CA SER A 221 -3.07 6.60 15.36
C SER A 221 -1.82 6.25 14.58
N VAL A 222 -0.86 7.18 14.58
CA VAL A 222 0.39 7.06 13.83
C VAL A 222 1.57 7.40 14.72
N ARG A 223 2.50 6.46 14.82
CA ARG A 223 3.86 6.68 15.32
C ARG A 223 4.81 6.60 14.12
N GLY A 224 5.00 7.74 13.46
CA GLY A 224 5.80 7.86 12.25
C GLY A 224 5.27 8.95 11.33
N VAL A 225 5.34 8.72 10.02
CA VAL A 225 5.14 9.75 8.98
C VAL A 225 4.08 9.32 7.98
N GLN A 226 3.19 10.23 7.61
CA GLN A 226 2.20 10.04 6.55
C GLN A 226 2.45 11.04 5.43
N LEU A 227 3.12 10.63 4.36
CA LEU A 227 3.45 11.47 3.22
C LEU A 227 2.32 11.41 2.19
N GLY A 228 1.63 12.52 1.98
CA GLY A 228 0.53 12.60 1.03
C GLY A 228 -0.01 14.01 0.85
N PHE A 229 -0.88 14.16 -0.14
CA PHE A 229 -1.64 15.40 -0.35
C PHE A 229 -2.61 15.65 0.81
N PHE A 230 -3.19 14.58 1.35
CA PHE A 230 -4.02 14.63 2.54
C PHE A 230 -3.66 13.51 3.50
N SER A 231 -3.15 13.87 4.67
CA SER A 231 -2.79 12.96 5.74
C SER A 231 -3.61 13.28 6.99
N PHE A 232 -4.32 12.29 7.49
CA PHE A 232 -5.19 12.42 8.65
C PHE A 232 -4.98 11.25 9.61
N ALA A 233 -4.55 11.58 10.82
CA ALA A 233 -4.50 10.65 11.94
C ALA A 233 -5.52 11.12 12.99
N MET A 234 -6.51 10.30 13.35
CA MET A 234 -7.59 10.72 14.25
C MET A 234 -7.05 11.22 15.61
N LYS A 235 -6.06 10.52 16.17
CA LYS A 235 -5.28 10.91 17.36
C LYS A 235 -3.97 11.62 16.99
N GLY A 236 -4.01 12.38 15.90
CA GLY A 236 -2.87 13.03 15.27
C GLY A 236 -2.64 14.47 15.71
N TYR A 237 -1.92 15.20 14.87
CA TYR A 237 -1.71 16.64 14.98
C TYR A 237 -2.78 17.36 14.18
N HIS A 238 -3.74 17.94 14.89
CA HIS A 238 -4.77 18.82 14.34
C HIS A 238 -4.59 20.18 14.97
N ALA A 239 -4.38 21.22 14.18
CA ALA A 239 -4.21 22.56 14.72
C ALA A 239 -4.93 23.60 13.87
N LEU A 240 -5.70 24.46 14.54
CA LEU A 240 -6.22 25.69 13.96
C LEU A 240 -5.30 26.84 14.36
N GLU A 241 -4.77 27.57 13.39
CA GLU A 241 -3.87 28.70 13.60
C GLU A 241 -4.58 30.00 13.22
N VAL A 242 -4.47 31.00 14.10
CA VAL A 242 -4.80 32.39 13.79
C VAL A 242 -3.48 33.17 13.88
N ALA A 243 -3.05 33.76 12.77
CA ALA A 243 -1.76 34.42 12.69
C ALA A 243 -1.83 35.77 11.97
N ALA A 244 -0.96 36.68 12.36
CA ALA A 244 -0.68 37.91 11.65
C ALA A 244 0.68 37.76 10.95
N GLU A 245 0.73 38.21 9.71
CA GLU A 245 1.91 38.21 8.86
C GLU A 245 2.10 39.59 8.25
N ASP A 246 3.18 39.73 7.50
CA ASP A 246 3.58 40.96 6.83
C ASP A 246 2.66 41.35 5.66
N VAL A 247 2.20 40.39 4.87
CA VAL A 247 1.29 40.63 3.72
C VAL A 247 -0.18 40.59 4.11
N PHE A 248 -0.58 39.65 4.97
CA PHE A 248 -1.97 39.43 5.39
C PHE A 248 -2.07 39.58 6.90
N TYR A 249 -2.93 40.50 7.36
CA TYR A 249 -3.08 40.81 8.78
C TYR A 249 -3.85 39.73 9.55
N LEU A 250 -4.71 38.99 8.85
CA LEU A 250 -5.41 37.85 9.39
C LEU A 250 -5.16 36.62 8.50
N ASN A 251 -4.53 35.59 9.07
CA ASN A 251 -4.35 34.30 8.43
C ASN A 251 -5.00 33.23 9.30
N LEU A 252 -5.76 32.35 8.67
CA LEU A 252 -6.33 31.16 9.26
C LEU A 252 -5.69 29.95 8.60
N ALA A 253 -5.17 29.02 9.39
CA ALA A 253 -4.66 27.77 8.84
C ALA A 253 -5.16 26.54 9.62
N PHE A 254 -5.56 25.51 8.89
CA PHE A 254 -5.83 24.18 9.43
C PHE A 254 -4.68 23.23 9.09
N ARG A 255 -4.12 22.61 10.12
CA ARG A 255 -3.02 21.65 10.00
C ARG A 255 -3.52 20.27 10.38
N THR A 256 -3.22 19.25 9.57
CA THR A 256 -3.62 17.85 9.79
C THR A 256 -2.48 16.88 9.50
N GLY A 257 -2.38 15.81 10.29
CA GLY A 257 -1.44 14.70 10.07
C GLY A 257 -0.72 14.31 11.35
N THR A 258 0.61 14.29 11.32
CA THR A 258 1.46 14.07 12.51
C THR A 258 2.43 15.23 12.70
N ARG A 259 2.99 15.39 13.90
CA ARG A 259 4.04 16.42 14.12
C ARG A 259 5.28 16.21 13.27
N SER A 260 5.52 14.98 12.78
CA SER A 260 6.64 14.70 11.90
C SER A 260 6.37 15.12 10.44
N PHE A 261 5.10 15.11 10.01
CA PHE A 261 4.65 15.63 8.73
C PHE A 261 3.16 15.94 8.80
N TYR A 262 2.78 17.17 8.45
CA TYR A 262 1.39 17.59 8.35
C TYR A 262 1.14 18.39 7.08
N ASN A 263 -0.09 18.34 6.59
CA ASN A 263 -0.61 19.22 5.55
C ASN A 263 -1.11 20.51 6.20
N ILE A 264 -1.03 21.62 5.47
CA ILE A 264 -1.48 22.95 5.88
C ILE A 264 -2.46 23.44 4.82
N PHE A 265 -3.67 23.75 5.23
CA PHE A 265 -4.65 24.47 4.42
C PHE A 265 -4.77 25.87 5.01
N THR A 266 -4.51 26.90 4.22
CA THR A 266 -4.40 28.27 4.75
C THR A 266 -5.22 29.24 3.91
N THR A 267 -5.77 30.26 4.57
CA THR A 267 -6.42 31.40 3.93
C THR A 267 -6.01 32.68 4.65
N GLY A 268 -5.79 33.74 3.88
CA GLY A 268 -5.36 35.04 4.36
C GLY A 268 -6.36 36.11 3.95
N LEU A 269 -6.55 37.11 4.81
CA LEU A 269 -7.40 38.26 4.56
C LEU A 269 -6.64 39.52 4.92
N ARG A 270 -6.69 40.51 4.02
CA ARG A 270 -6.25 41.86 4.30
C ARG A 270 -7.43 42.80 4.13
N PRO A 271 -8.06 43.23 5.24
CA PRO A 271 -9.07 44.28 5.20
C PRO A 271 -8.43 45.55 4.64
N ASN A 272 -9.02 46.13 3.60
CA ASN A 272 -8.56 47.39 3.02
C ASN A 272 -9.74 48.37 2.96
N GLU A 273 -9.47 49.66 3.03
CA GLU A 273 -10.51 50.70 2.91
C GLU A 273 -10.96 50.95 1.45
N SER A 274 -10.35 50.29 0.46
CA SER A 274 -10.73 50.38 -0.95
C SER A 274 -11.84 49.39 -1.33
N ASP A 275 -12.57 49.65 -2.42
CA ASP A 275 -13.74 48.88 -2.91
C ASP A 275 -13.51 47.36 -3.20
N SER A 276 -12.27 46.86 -3.14
CA SER A 276 -11.95 45.46 -3.45
C SER A 276 -11.19 44.77 -2.31
N SER A 277 -11.80 43.75 -1.71
CA SER A 277 -11.16 42.88 -0.71
C SER A 277 -10.03 42.05 -1.32
N VAL A 278 -8.89 41.97 -0.62
CA VAL A 278 -7.76 41.10 -1.01
C VAL A 278 -7.69 39.92 -0.05
N TRP A 279 -7.68 38.72 -0.62
CA TRP A 279 -7.64 37.48 0.15
C TRP A 279 -6.70 36.47 -0.50
N SER A 280 -6.36 35.41 0.22
CA SER A 280 -5.59 34.31 -0.31
C SER A 280 -6.12 32.97 0.14
N PHE A 281 -5.80 31.93 -0.62
CA PHE A 281 -5.95 30.55 -0.21
C PHE A 281 -4.71 29.77 -0.64
N GLY A 282 -4.35 28.74 0.11
CA GLY A 282 -3.10 28.04 -0.11
C GLY A 282 -3.03 26.67 0.51
N TYR A 283 -2.02 25.94 0.05
CA TYR A 283 -1.69 24.60 0.52
C TYR A 283 -0.21 24.56 0.89
N GLY A 284 0.11 23.75 1.89
CA GLY A 284 1.48 23.56 2.32
C GLY A 284 1.70 22.27 3.07
N VAL A 285 2.95 22.05 3.42
CA VAL A 285 3.40 20.93 4.23
C VAL A 285 4.40 21.44 5.25
N GLY A 286 4.50 20.75 6.39
CA GLY A 286 5.48 21.13 7.39
C GLY A 286 5.82 20.03 8.37
N THR A 287 6.80 20.33 9.22
CA THR A 287 7.23 19.47 10.30
C THR A 287 7.44 20.30 11.57
N ALA A 288 7.07 19.71 12.70
CA ALA A 288 7.14 20.32 14.02
C ALA A 288 7.87 19.42 15.04
N PRO A 289 9.16 19.08 14.84
CA PRO A 289 9.93 18.30 15.80
C PRO A 289 9.98 18.98 17.17
N LYS A 290 9.85 18.15 18.21
CA LYS A 290 9.95 18.59 19.60
C LYS A 290 11.41 18.80 19.98
N ILE A 291 11.79 20.02 20.34
CA ILE A 291 13.16 20.34 20.77
C ILE A 291 13.32 20.10 22.27
N TYR A 292 12.46 20.72 23.08
CA TYR A 292 12.60 20.69 24.54
C TYR A 292 11.27 20.93 25.24
N ARG A 293 10.86 20.03 26.14
CA ARG A 293 9.63 20.16 26.97
C ARG A 293 8.36 20.58 26.22
N LYS A 294 8.11 21.88 26.12
CA LYS A 294 6.93 22.51 25.50
C LYS A 294 7.26 23.28 24.21
N LEU A 295 8.53 23.26 23.79
CA LEU A 295 9.07 23.98 22.63
C LEU A 295 9.20 23.04 21.43
N TYR A 296 8.65 23.45 20.30
CA TYR A 296 8.74 22.77 19.01
C TYR A 296 9.34 23.70 17.97
N LEU A 297 10.20 23.18 17.09
CA LEU A 297 10.69 23.89 15.90
C LEU A 297 9.71 23.61 14.78
N ASN A 298 9.25 24.64 14.08
CA ASN A 298 8.42 24.50 12.88
C ASN A 298 9.24 24.84 11.65
N VAL A 299 9.11 23.99 10.65
CA VAL A 299 9.56 24.23 9.29
C VAL A 299 8.37 23.99 8.38
N ASP A 300 7.79 25.07 7.84
CA ASP A 300 6.65 24.99 6.93
C ASP A 300 7.02 25.52 5.55
N VAL A 301 6.49 24.87 4.52
CA VAL A 301 6.49 25.39 3.14
C VAL A 301 5.04 25.52 2.69
N THR A 302 4.66 26.70 2.20
CA THR A 302 3.30 26.98 1.70
C THR A 302 3.35 27.66 0.34
N ALA A 303 2.35 27.40 -0.49
CA ALA A 303 2.07 28.12 -1.72
C ALA A 303 0.65 28.69 -1.64
N ASN A 304 0.52 30.00 -1.81
CA ASN A 304 -0.75 30.72 -1.64
C ASN A 304 -1.09 31.48 -2.92
N GLN A 305 -2.29 31.31 -3.45
CA GLN A 305 -2.83 32.16 -4.49
C GLN A 305 -3.44 33.41 -3.85
N ILE A 306 -3.00 34.59 -4.29
CA ILE A 306 -3.56 35.88 -3.87
C ILE A 306 -4.63 36.32 -4.88
N VAL A 307 -5.77 36.75 -4.36
CA VAL A 307 -6.96 37.12 -5.12
C VAL A 307 -7.41 38.52 -4.73
N LYS A 308 -7.70 39.36 -5.73
CA LYS A 308 -8.30 40.68 -5.57
C LYS A 308 -9.73 40.62 -6.08
N GLY A 309 -10.71 40.92 -5.22
CA GLY A 309 -12.12 40.73 -5.57
C GLY A 309 -12.56 39.26 -5.45
N ASN A 310 -13.33 38.77 -6.41
CA ASN A 310 -13.96 37.44 -6.33
C ASN A 310 -13.34 36.39 -7.25
N ASP A 311 -12.63 36.80 -8.30
CA ASP A 311 -12.19 35.92 -9.37
C ASP A 311 -10.67 35.77 -9.42
N VAL A 312 -10.22 34.57 -9.81
CA VAL A 312 -8.80 34.30 -10.07
C VAL A 312 -8.50 34.69 -11.52
N GLU A 313 -8.02 35.92 -11.70
CA GLU A 313 -7.79 36.47 -13.05
C GLU A 313 -6.42 36.13 -13.63
N ALA A 314 -5.40 35.95 -12.79
CA ALA A 314 -4.02 35.66 -13.22
C ALA A 314 -3.25 34.87 -12.14
N LEU A 315 -2.11 34.26 -12.53
CA LEU A 315 -1.21 33.65 -11.56
C LEU A 315 -0.66 34.71 -10.61
N ASN A 316 -0.83 34.46 -9.32
CA ASN A 316 -0.46 35.39 -8.26
C ASN A 316 -0.02 34.62 -7.01
N LEU A 317 1.17 34.00 -7.09
CA LEU A 317 1.62 33.01 -6.12
C LEU A 317 2.57 33.62 -5.10
N LEU A 318 2.19 33.50 -3.83
CA LEU A 318 3.04 33.79 -2.69
C LEU A 318 3.48 32.49 -2.02
N ASN A 319 4.71 32.09 -2.32
CA ASN A 319 5.36 30.93 -1.71
C ASN A 319 6.11 31.37 -0.46
N LYS A 320 5.99 30.61 0.63
CA LYS A 320 6.59 30.95 1.91
C LYS A 320 7.32 29.75 2.49
N LEU A 321 8.57 29.96 2.91
CA LEU A 321 9.29 29.08 3.83
C LEU A 321 9.26 29.72 5.22
N TYR A 322 8.57 29.09 6.16
CA TYR A 322 8.48 29.54 7.54
C TYR A 322 9.43 28.73 8.42
N LEU A 323 10.24 29.43 9.21
CA LEU A 323 11.09 28.87 10.26
C LEU A 323 10.73 29.57 11.58
N GLY A 324 10.22 28.81 12.54
CA GLY A 324 9.76 29.40 13.79
C GLY A 324 9.63 28.41 14.93
N PHE A 325 9.18 28.91 16.07
CA PHE A 325 9.02 28.12 17.28
C PHE A 325 7.58 28.16 17.78
N ASP A 326 7.05 26.99 18.16
CA ASP A 326 5.83 26.88 18.95
C ASP A 326 6.20 26.69 20.42
N TYR A 327 5.72 27.60 21.27
CA TYR A 327 5.71 27.38 22.71
C TYR A 327 4.31 26.92 23.15
N GLN A 328 4.21 25.63 23.51
CA GLN A 328 2.97 25.00 23.95
C GLN A 328 2.64 25.38 25.39
N VAL A 329 1.88 26.47 25.55
CA VAL A 329 1.46 27.00 26.86
C VAL A 329 0.63 25.95 27.61
N SER A 330 -0.36 25.35 26.94
CA SER A 330 -1.24 24.31 27.49
C SER A 330 -1.46 23.16 26.48
N LYS A 331 -2.22 22.13 26.89
CA LYS A 331 -2.61 21.06 25.96
C LYS A 331 -3.55 21.52 24.83
N PHE A 332 -4.19 22.68 24.98
CA PHE A 332 -5.20 23.21 24.07
C PHE A 332 -4.69 24.34 23.17
N PHE A 333 -3.62 25.05 23.56
CA PHE A 333 -3.09 26.12 22.73
C PHE A 333 -1.57 26.34 22.87
N ALA A 334 -0.97 26.88 21.81
CA ALA A 334 0.42 27.29 21.71
C ALA A 334 0.54 28.69 21.08
N ILE A 335 1.64 29.38 21.40
CA ILE A 335 2.03 30.63 20.73
C ILE A 335 3.11 30.29 19.71
N THR A 336 2.98 30.78 18.49
CA THR A 336 3.94 30.59 17.40
C THR A 336 4.57 31.92 17.00
N ALA A 337 5.88 31.94 16.80
CA ALA A 337 6.61 33.11 16.30
C ALA A 337 7.82 32.67 15.47
N GLY A 338 8.08 33.33 14.36
CA GLY A 338 9.22 33.01 13.50
C GLY A 338 9.37 33.93 12.29
N ALA A 339 10.39 33.64 11.50
CA ALA A 339 10.68 34.34 10.26
C ALA A 339 10.08 33.60 9.06
N THR A 340 9.71 34.35 8.03
CA THR A 340 9.29 33.81 6.74
C THR A 340 10.25 34.28 5.66
N LEU A 341 10.66 33.39 4.79
CA LEU A 341 11.26 33.73 3.50
C LEU A 341 10.15 33.66 2.45
N ASN A 342 9.83 34.81 1.87
CA ASN A 342 8.72 34.94 0.93
C ASN A 342 9.26 35.03 -0.51
N VAL A 343 8.62 34.30 -1.43
CA VAL A 343 8.88 34.30 -2.87
C VAL A 343 7.56 34.56 -3.58
N TYR A 344 7.42 35.76 -4.13
CA TYR A 344 6.24 36.20 -4.85
C TYR A 344 6.45 36.11 -6.35
N VAL A 345 5.53 35.44 -7.05
CA VAL A 345 5.60 35.18 -8.49
C VAL A 345 4.32 35.68 -9.14
N THR A 346 4.46 36.56 -10.12
CA THR A 346 3.37 37.14 -10.91
C THR A 346 3.67 37.05 -12.41
N GLU A 347 2.64 37.15 -13.23
CA GLU A 347 2.74 37.31 -14.69
C GLU A 347 3.10 38.77 -15.02
N ASN A 348 3.82 39.00 -16.13
CA ASN A 348 4.30 40.34 -16.49
C ASN A 348 3.25 41.18 -17.24
N ASP A 349 2.33 40.53 -17.94
CA ASP A 349 1.34 41.15 -18.82
C ASP A 349 0.06 41.57 -18.09
N TYR A 350 -0.22 41.01 -16.92
CA TYR A 350 -1.32 41.41 -16.06
C TYR A 350 -0.96 42.61 -15.16
N GLN A 351 -1.73 43.69 -15.26
CA GLN A 351 -1.44 44.95 -14.53
C GLN A 351 -2.30 45.19 -13.28
N ASN A 352 -3.35 44.40 -13.05
CA ASN A 352 -4.33 44.65 -11.98
C ASN A 352 -4.04 43.85 -10.70
N TYR A 353 -2.76 43.59 -10.40
CA TYR A 353 -2.37 42.94 -9.15
C TYR A 353 -2.75 43.81 -7.94
N PRO A 354 -3.16 43.20 -6.81
CA PRO A 354 -3.31 43.95 -5.58
C PRO A 354 -1.94 44.45 -5.12
N ASP A 355 -1.89 45.68 -4.62
CA ASP A 355 -0.70 46.15 -3.91
C ASP A 355 -0.56 45.33 -2.63
N ILE A 356 0.48 44.50 -2.51
CA ILE A 356 0.68 43.61 -1.35
C ILE A 356 1.37 44.31 -0.17
N PHE A 357 1.86 45.55 -0.34
CA PHE A 357 2.62 46.30 0.65
C PHE A 357 2.15 47.76 0.76
N THR A 358 1.18 48.03 1.64
CA THR A 358 0.63 49.39 1.82
C THR A 358 1.30 50.15 2.96
N ASP A 359 1.67 49.45 4.04
CA ASP A 359 2.07 50.09 5.30
C ASP A 359 3.58 50.21 5.45
N TYR A 360 4.34 49.48 4.63
CA TYR A 360 5.80 49.54 4.59
C TYR A 360 6.31 49.00 3.24
N THR A 361 7.48 49.45 2.80
CA THR A 361 8.14 48.88 1.60
C THR A 361 9.23 47.89 2.05
N PRO A 362 9.08 46.58 1.82
CA PRO A 362 10.14 45.63 2.16
C PRO A 362 11.38 45.88 1.30
N HIS A 363 12.55 45.58 1.86
CA HIS A 363 13.76 45.50 1.08
C HIS A 363 13.79 44.19 0.28
N PHE A 364 13.50 44.26 -1.01
CA PHE A 364 13.68 43.13 -1.92
C PHE A 364 15.17 42.91 -2.16
N PHE A 365 15.68 41.75 -1.77
CA PHE A 365 17.11 41.43 -1.97
C PHE A 365 17.38 40.67 -3.28
N GLN A 366 16.32 40.18 -3.95
CA GLN A 366 16.44 39.60 -5.28
C GLN A 366 15.15 39.82 -6.08
N GLU A 367 15.32 40.37 -7.27
CA GLU A 367 14.27 40.49 -8.28
C GLU A 367 14.76 39.82 -9.57
N LYS A 368 13.96 38.90 -10.11
CA LYS A 368 14.27 38.23 -11.36
C LYS A 368 13.10 38.38 -12.31
N LEU A 369 13.35 39.05 -13.43
CA LEU A 369 12.43 39.14 -14.55
C LEU A 369 12.80 38.06 -15.57
N THR A 370 11.83 37.24 -15.94
CA THR A 370 11.88 36.36 -17.12
C THR A 370 10.84 36.87 -18.11
N ASP A 371 10.89 36.46 -19.38
CA ASP A 371 10.00 36.95 -20.44
C ASP A 371 8.51 37.02 -20.02
N ASN A 372 8.02 36.05 -19.25
CA ASN A 372 6.62 35.98 -18.84
C ASN A 372 6.34 36.22 -17.34
N HIS A 373 7.36 36.23 -16.47
CA HIS A 373 7.14 36.23 -15.01
C HIS A 373 8.08 37.16 -14.26
N LEU A 374 7.57 37.76 -13.19
CA LEU A 374 8.31 38.55 -12.22
C LEU A 374 8.37 37.80 -10.88
N ALA A 375 9.58 37.59 -10.36
CA ALA A 375 9.80 36.99 -9.05
C ALA A 375 10.46 37.99 -8.09
N ARG A 376 9.85 38.21 -6.91
CA ARG A 376 10.37 39.07 -5.83
C ARG A 376 10.59 38.26 -4.55
N LEU A 377 11.74 38.47 -3.88
CA LEU A 377 12.07 37.83 -2.60
C LEU A 377 12.28 38.83 -1.47
N TRP A 378 11.74 38.53 -0.29
CA TRP A 378 11.97 39.31 0.93
C TRP A 378 11.86 38.44 2.20
N TRP A 379 12.32 38.99 3.32
CA TRP A 379 12.14 38.43 4.66
C TRP A 379 10.90 39.04 5.30
N GLY A 380 10.06 38.20 5.87
CA GLY A 380 8.91 38.57 6.69
C GLY A 380 8.97 37.94 8.07
N ALA A 381 7.92 38.19 8.85
CA ALA A 381 7.73 37.60 10.16
C ALA A 381 6.29 37.13 10.31
N LYS A 382 6.11 36.08 11.12
CA LYS A 382 4.80 35.55 11.48
C LYS A 382 4.69 35.39 12.98
N VAL A 383 3.60 35.89 13.54
CA VAL A 383 3.22 35.67 14.94
C VAL A 383 1.77 35.19 14.99
N GLY A 384 1.47 34.22 15.85
CA GLY A 384 0.12 33.68 15.94
C GLY A 384 -0.12 32.79 17.14
N VAL A 385 -1.35 32.31 17.23
CA VAL A 385 -1.82 31.35 18.24
C VAL A 385 -2.36 30.11 17.53
N ARG A 386 -2.01 28.93 18.04
CA ARG A 386 -2.49 27.63 17.56
C ARG A 386 -3.36 26.98 18.62
N PHE A 387 -4.47 26.37 18.18
CA PHE A 387 -5.43 25.64 19.00
C PHE A 387 -5.44 24.16 18.58
N PHE A 388 -5.43 23.22 19.54
CA PHE A 388 -5.31 21.76 19.32
C PHE A 388 -6.52 20.96 19.77
#